data_AF-A0A0Q7EVP3-F1
#
_entry.id   AF-A0A0Q7EVP3-F1
#
_cell.length_a   1.000
_cell.length_b   1.000
_cell.length_c   1.000
_cell.angle_alpha   90.00
_cell.angle_beta   90.00
_cell.angle_gamma   90.00
#
_symmetry.space_group_name_H-M   'P 1'
#
loop_
_entity.id
_entity.type
_entity.pdbx_description
1 polymer ?
#
loop_
_entity_poly.entity_id
_entity_poly.type
_entity_poly.pdbx_seq_one_letter_code
_entity_poly.pdbx_strand_id
1 'polypeptide(L)'
;MPGVLPGDTDWEYNKGQFTHFFKAYIPGVASPFKEVGDDGEGFTETLGAGTGRGGQARIAWALIQAINNVHRYFTGTLLIDSKNAGSLVHRMDLSKWHRAQMPLNRRHAQPGPNDEKNESTQKILIDWLQKLHAAVSPHWSVNECKPPKTDPAIVQKIFISIFGFSRGATQARAFTNWLMSLCKLDAQLCGNNGMTLGGFPVEFDFLGLFDTVASVGLGNSYGNKFWGRIFDGHGAWADAEDNLRIPEGIKCLHLVAAHEIRRSFPLDSISVRGAMSGNCKEVVVPGVHSDIGSGYCPTEQGRGVDPDGADMLARVPLIYMYRAARLAGVPLKLELASEIVKRRFAVMPAVVDSLNSYLAICHMKPNGDVYPSFTDIMREQTKLRIMYHRARRMKGNRPVTTSESFQRATNFDKNDLQSAYLELDDEIAAFETWMKQNAGRMKNVRQDAGFRNEKHNEWEEIARWWNTEPPLPDAAVRFFDEYVHDSRAWFKISLSAADSEQKALKLLEKWVKTLHDEEAAAAYHEGGGVKSSSLSDEQIEAAREYAKTGKVPRMRTEDREDWDIAGYLRYRKVYAGADSYLISGAPGEHRTRSAMRERAVA
;
A
#
# COMPACT_ATOMS: atom_id res chain seq x y z
N MET A 1 -8.13 9.34 17.13
CA MET A 1 -9.24 8.48 17.62
C MET A 1 -8.74 7.94 18.93
N PRO A 2 -9.42 8.19 20.06
CA PRO A 2 -9.00 7.62 21.34
C PRO A 2 -8.79 6.11 21.19
N GLY A 3 -7.64 5.61 21.60
CA GLY A 3 -7.32 4.18 21.59
C GLY A 3 -6.67 3.62 20.32
N VAL A 4 -6.45 4.42 19.25
CA VAL A 4 -5.83 3.90 18.01
C VAL A 4 -4.46 4.52 17.69
N LEU A 5 -4.26 5.80 17.99
CA LEU A 5 -2.94 6.44 17.87
C LEU A 5 -2.44 6.84 19.26
N PRO A 6 -1.12 6.90 19.48
CA PRO A 6 -0.53 7.47 20.68
C PRO A 6 -1.09 8.86 20.99
N GLY A 7 -1.38 9.13 22.27
CA GLY A 7 -2.05 10.38 22.69
C GLY A 7 -1.23 11.65 22.44
N ASP A 8 0.09 11.53 22.33
CA ASP A 8 1.02 12.60 21.95
C ASP A 8 0.91 13.01 20.47
N THR A 9 0.27 12.19 19.63
CA THR A 9 -0.05 12.53 18.24
C THR A 9 -1.38 13.26 18.10
N ASP A 10 -2.13 13.44 19.19
CA ASP A 10 -3.34 14.25 19.15
C ASP A 10 -3.01 15.73 18.98
N TRP A 11 -3.91 16.40 18.28
CA TRP A 11 -3.70 17.78 17.90
C TRP A 11 -4.02 18.69 19.10
N GLU A 12 -3.08 19.58 19.41
CA GLU A 12 -3.22 20.60 20.44
C GLU A 12 -3.94 21.83 19.87
N TYR A 13 -5.20 21.68 19.47
CA TYR A 13 -6.03 22.81 19.01
C TYR A 13 -7.19 23.09 19.97
N ASN A 14 -7.75 24.29 19.85
CA ASN A 14 -8.95 24.67 20.58
C ASN A 14 -10.16 23.88 20.05
N LYS A 15 -10.51 22.77 20.73
CA LYS A 15 -11.64 21.90 20.38
C LYS A 15 -12.96 22.66 20.16
N GLY A 16 -13.17 23.77 20.87
CA GLY A 16 -14.36 24.62 20.72
C GLY A 16 -14.48 25.32 19.37
N GLN A 17 -13.39 25.51 18.63
CA GLN A 17 -13.38 26.18 17.32
C GLN A 17 -13.59 25.22 16.13
N PHE A 18 -13.47 23.91 16.35
CA PHE A 18 -13.43 22.89 15.28
C PHE A 18 -14.34 21.70 15.62
N THR A 19 -15.45 21.95 16.32
CA THR A 19 -16.46 20.94 16.71
C THR A 19 -17.11 20.22 15.52
N HIS A 20 -16.97 20.78 14.31
CA HIS A 20 -17.52 20.28 13.06
C HIS A 20 -16.49 19.48 12.21
N PHE A 21 -15.28 19.23 12.71
CA PHE A 21 -14.28 18.41 12.02
C PHE A 21 -14.17 17.01 12.63
N PHE A 22 -14.30 16.00 11.77
CA PHE A 22 -14.34 14.60 12.16
C PHE A 22 -13.18 13.86 11.49
N LYS A 23 -12.35 13.17 12.29
CA LYS A 23 -11.31 12.26 11.80
C LYS A 23 -11.68 10.83 12.15
N ALA A 24 -11.54 9.92 11.20
CA ALA A 24 -11.59 8.48 11.43
C ALA A 24 -10.31 7.85 10.88
N TYR A 25 -9.66 7.01 11.69
CA TYR A 25 -8.50 6.23 11.27
C TYR A 25 -8.89 4.76 11.27
N ILE A 26 -8.48 4.06 10.22
CA ILE A 26 -8.77 2.66 9.97
C ILE A 26 -7.42 1.93 9.90
N PRO A 27 -7.09 1.06 10.88
CA PRO A 27 -5.86 0.28 10.84
C PRO A 27 -5.77 -0.56 9.56
N GLY A 28 -4.56 -0.74 9.04
CA GLY A 28 -4.28 -1.61 7.91
C GLY A 28 -4.74 -3.05 8.16
N VAL A 29 -4.93 -3.82 7.08
CA VAL A 29 -5.13 -5.29 7.21
C VAL A 29 -3.89 -5.93 7.84
N ALA A 30 -4.10 -6.99 8.61
CA ALA A 30 -3.07 -7.65 9.43
C ALA A 30 -2.51 -6.84 10.61
N SER A 31 -3.04 -5.64 10.88
CA SER A 31 -2.81 -4.94 12.15
C SER A 31 -3.99 -5.17 13.11
N PRO A 32 -3.75 -5.23 14.43
CA PRO A 32 -4.83 -5.36 15.41
C PRO A 32 -5.91 -4.30 15.23
N PHE A 33 -7.16 -4.74 15.19
CA PHE A 33 -8.33 -3.88 15.12
C PHE A 33 -9.52 -4.51 15.86
N LYS A 34 -9.56 -4.25 17.17
CA LYS A 34 -10.50 -4.88 18.11
C LYS A 34 -11.96 -4.65 17.74
N GLU A 35 -12.28 -3.47 17.22
CA GLU A 35 -13.62 -3.05 16.86
C GLU A 35 -14.24 -3.87 15.72
N VAL A 36 -13.41 -4.51 14.89
CA VAL A 36 -13.85 -5.41 13.82
C VAL A 36 -13.58 -6.88 14.14
N GLY A 37 -13.11 -7.18 15.36
CA GLY A 37 -12.76 -8.54 15.80
C GLY A 37 -11.49 -9.09 15.16
N ASP A 38 -10.56 -8.22 14.78
CA ASP A 38 -9.25 -8.60 14.24
C ASP A 38 -8.20 -8.43 15.36
N ASP A 39 -7.63 -9.53 15.84
CA ASP A 39 -6.58 -9.52 16.86
C ASP A 39 -5.21 -9.17 16.28
N GLY A 40 -5.03 -9.26 14.95
CA GLY A 40 -3.76 -9.04 14.29
C GLY A 40 -2.69 -10.07 14.63
N GLU A 41 -3.09 -11.29 15.05
CA GLU A 41 -2.16 -12.34 15.45
C GLU A 41 -2.31 -13.62 14.61
N GLY A 42 -1.24 -14.40 14.49
CA GLY A 42 -1.28 -15.77 13.96
C GLY A 42 -1.95 -15.93 12.59
N PHE A 43 -3.04 -16.72 12.54
CA PHE A 43 -3.75 -17.04 11.30
C PHE A 43 -4.53 -15.85 10.72
N THR A 44 -4.95 -14.89 11.56
CA THR A 44 -5.64 -13.66 11.17
C THR A 44 -4.69 -12.65 10.56
N GLU A 45 -3.49 -12.48 11.13
CA GLU A 45 -2.37 -11.73 10.52
C GLU A 45 -2.03 -12.31 9.15
N THR A 46 -1.87 -13.65 9.08
CA THR A 46 -1.53 -14.40 7.86
C THR A 46 -2.51 -14.16 6.71
N LEU A 47 -3.80 -14.31 6.98
CA LEU A 47 -4.84 -14.12 5.96
C LEU A 47 -5.09 -12.64 5.68
N GLY A 48 -4.98 -11.76 6.68
CA GLY A 48 -5.02 -10.32 6.45
C GLY A 48 -3.91 -9.88 5.50
N ALA A 49 -2.68 -10.37 5.73
CA ALA A 49 -1.47 -10.04 4.99
C ALA A 49 -1.46 -10.63 3.57
N GLY A 50 -2.07 -11.79 3.33
CA GLY A 50 -2.09 -12.42 2.01
C GLY A 50 -3.40 -12.36 1.22
N THR A 51 -4.57 -12.34 1.86
CA THR A 51 -5.88 -12.42 1.17
C THR A 51 -6.72 -11.15 1.27
N GLY A 52 -6.28 -10.17 2.07
CA GLY A 52 -7.10 -9.00 2.38
C GLY A 52 -8.30 -9.33 3.29
N ARG A 53 -8.32 -10.52 3.93
CA ARG A 53 -9.32 -10.87 4.94
C ARG A 53 -9.40 -9.79 6.02
N GLY A 54 -10.61 -9.36 6.34
CA GLY A 54 -10.85 -8.23 7.25
C GLY A 54 -10.92 -6.86 6.57
N GLY A 55 -10.66 -6.77 5.25
CA GLY A 55 -10.77 -5.51 4.51
C GLY A 55 -12.20 -4.99 4.37
N GLN A 56 -13.15 -5.88 4.06
CA GLN A 56 -14.58 -5.56 4.06
C GLN A 56 -15.07 -5.02 5.40
N ALA A 57 -14.69 -5.67 6.50
CA ALA A 57 -15.08 -5.24 7.84
C ALA A 57 -14.54 -3.84 8.18
N ARG A 58 -13.32 -3.52 7.73
CA ARG A 58 -12.73 -2.18 7.83
C ARG A 58 -13.49 -1.12 7.02
N ILE A 59 -13.92 -1.45 5.79
CA ILE A 59 -14.75 -0.55 4.97
C ILE A 59 -16.12 -0.34 5.62
N ALA A 60 -16.76 -1.41 6.09
CA ALA A 60 -18.04 -1.32 6.79
C ALA A 60 -17.92 -0.49 8.09
N TRP A 61 -16.83 -0.67 8.85
CA TRP A 61 -16.54 0.18 10.01
C TRP A 61 -16.41 1.66 9.62
N ALA A 62 -15.73 1.97 8.53
CA ALA A 62 -15.63 3.35 8.04
C ALA A 62 -17.01 3.94 7.67
N LEU A 63 -17.93 3.15 7.09
CA LEU A 63 -19.31 3.59 6.83
C LEU A 63 -20.07 3.89 8.13
N ILE A 64 -19.92 3.03 9.14
CA ILE A 64 -20.49 3.25 10.48
C ILE A 64 -19.96 4.57 11.06
N GLN A 65 -18.65 4.85 10.92
CA GLN A 65 -18.07 6.12 11.38
C GLN A 65 -18.64 7.32 10.64
N ALA A 66 -18.91 7.23 9.33
CA ALA A 66 -19.53 8.32 8.58
C ALA A 66 -20.92 8.68 9.14
N ILE A 67 -21.76 7.66 9.40
CA ILE A 67 -23.09 7.82 10.02
C ILE A 67 -22.98 8.37 11.45
N ASN A 68 -22.09 7.78 12.25
CA ASN A 68 -21.86 8.19 13.64
C ASN A 68 -21.34 9.62 13.75
N ASN A 69 -20.53 10.09 12.80
CA ASN A 69 -20.03 11.46 12.79
C ASN A 69 -21.17 12.47 12.58
N VAL A 70 -22.13 12.17 11.71
CA VAL A 70 -23.33 13.00 11.51
C VAL A 70 -24.19 13.00 12.77
N HIS A 71 -24.48 11.81 13.31
CA HIS A 71 -25.30 11.69 14.52
C HIS A 71 -24.67 12.42 15.72
N ARG A 72 -23.38 12.16 15.99
CA ARG A 72 -22.68 12.72 17.15
C ARG A 72 -22.49 14.22 17.07
N TYR A 73 -22.47 14.79 15.87
CA TYR A 73 -22.46 16.25 15.71
C TYR A 73 -23.70 16.89 16.34
N PHE A 74 -24.89 16.33 16.09
CA PHE A 74 -26.16 16.89 16.59
C PHE A 74 -26.52 16.43 18.00
N THR A 75 -26.18 15.19 18.38
CA THR A 75 -26.66 14.58 19.63
C THR A 75 -25.58 14.39 20.69
N GLY A 76 -24.31 14.57 20.34
CA GLY A 76 -23.17 14.26 21.21
C GLY A 76 -22.93 12.77 21.45
N THR A 77 -23.70 11.86 20.83
CA THR A 77 -23.61 10.40 21.05
C THR A 77 -23.42 9.63 19.73
N LEU A 78 -22.97 8.38 19.81
CA LEU A 78 -22.88 7.50 18.64
C LEU A 78 -24.27 6.90 18.33
N LEU A 79 -24.64 6.80 17.06
CA LEU A 79 -25.87 6.12 16.67
C LEU A 79 -25.71 4.60 16.78
N ILE A 80 -24.55 4.10 16.37
CA ILE A 80 -24.17 2.70 16.37
C ILE A 80 -22.94 2.59 17.28
N ASP A 81 -23.10 1.99 18.46
CA ASP A 81 -21.97 1.78 19.38
C ASP A 81 -20.98 0.73 18.84
N SER A 82 -19.75 0.77 19.33
CA SER A 82 -18.66 -0.09 18.88
C SER A 82 -18.92 -1.59 19.12
N LYS A 83 -19.70 -1.95 20.14
CA LYS A 83 -20.00 -3.35 20.49
C LYS A 83 -20.98 -3.95 19.47
N ASN A 84 -22.01 -3.20 19.10
CA ASN A 84 -22.97 -3.57 18.08
C ASN A 84 -22.34 -3.54 16.68
N ALA A 85 -21.49 -2.56 16.40
CA ALA A 85 -20.76 -2.42 15.13
C ALA A 85 -19.94 -3.66 14.78
N GLY A 86 -19.22 -4.28 15.74
CA GLY A 86 -18.40 -5.47 15.48
C GLY A 86 -19.18 -6.67 14.91
N SER A 87 -20.44 -6.85 15.30
CA SER A 87 -21.32 -7.88 14.71
C SER A 87 -21.88 -7.51 13.34
N LEU A 88 -22.03 -6.21 13.07
CA LEU A 88 -22.69 -5.67 11.89
C LEU A 88 -21.73 -5.58 10.69
N VAL A 89 -20.45 -5.29 10.94
CA VAL A 89 -19.44 -5.16 9.87
C VAL A 89 -19.26 -6.45 9.05
N HIS A 90 -19.50 -7.62 9.65
CA HIS A 90 -19.42 -8.91 8.96
C HIS A 90 -20.68 -9.29 8.19
N ARG A 91 -21.76 -8.51 8.33
CA ARG A 91 -23.04 -8.72 7.64
C ARG A 91 -23.22 -7.83 6.41
N MET A 92 -22.27 -6.93 6.16
CA MET A 92 -22.38 -5.93 5.09
C MET A 92 -21.41 -6.22 3.97
N ASP A 93 -21.93 -6.48 2.77
CA ASP A 93 -21.17 -6.48 1.52
C ASP A 93 -21.81 -5.52 0.52
N LEU A 94 -20.99 -4.71 -0.15
CA LEU A 94 -21.35 -3.84 -1.26
C LEU A 94 -20.46 -4.14 -2.48
N SER A 95 -20.35 -5.42 -2.85
CA SER A 95 -19.88 -5.82 -4.18
C SER A 95 -20.72 -5.16 -5.29
N LYS A 96 -20.26 -5.24 -6.55
CA LYS A 96 -20.99 -4.63 -7.68
C LYS A 96 -22.47 -5.02 -7.75
N TRP A 97 -22.78 -6.28 -7.41
CA TRP A 97 -24.15 -6.80 -7.40
C TRP A 97 -25.01 -6.15 -6.33
N HIS A 98 -24.48 -6.02 -5.11
CA HIS A 98 -25.16 -5.34 -4.02
C HIS A 98 -25.34 -3.84 -4.31
N ARG A 99 -24.33 -3.17 -4.88
CA ARG A 99 -24.43 -1.75 -5.25
C ARG A 99 -25.47 -1.50 -6.35
N ALA A 100 -25.64 -2.42 -7.29
CA ALA A 100 -26.72 -2.34 -8.29
C ALA A 100 -28.13 -2.43 -7.66
N GLN A 101 -28.25 -3.05 -6.49
CA GLN A 101 -29.50 -3.18 -5.73
C GLN A 101 -29.75 -2.05 -4.72
N MET A 102 -28.76 -1.18 -4.50
CA MET A 102 -28.84 -0.06 -3.54
C MET A 102 -29.92 0.98 -3.85
N PRO A 103 -30.29 1.30 -5.11
CA PRO A 103 -31.41 2.20 -5.36
C PRO A 103 -32.76 1.67 -4.85
N LEU A 104 -33.65 2.57 -4.41
CA LEU A 104 -35.02 2.21 -4.01
C LEU A 104 -35.83 1.67 -5.19
N ASN A 105 -35.66 2.25 -6.37
CA ASN A 105 -36.26 1.74 -7.61
C ASN A 105 -35.36 0.68 -8.24
N ARG A 106 -35.76 -0.59 -8.10
CA ARG A 106 -35.01 -1.75 -8.59
C ARG A 106 -35.43 -2.26 -9.97
N ARG A 107 -36.26 -1.53 -10.73
CA ARG A 107 -36.79 -2.00 -12.03
C ARG A 107 -35.74 -2.45 -13.04
N HIS A 108 -34.50 -1.97 -12.91
CA HIS A 108 -33.38 -2.32 -13.79
C HIS A 108 -32.19 -2.97 -13.04
N ALA A 109 -32.38 -3.34 -11.76
CA ALA A 109 -31.33 -4.02 -11.01
C ALA A 109 -31.16 -5.44 -11.56
N GLN A 110 -29.94 -5.79 -11.95
CA GLN A 110 -29.62 -7.15 -12.37
C GLN A 110 -29.51 -8.04 -11.12
N PRO A 111 -30.19 -9.21 -11.09
CA PRO A 111 -30.08 -10.12 -9.95
C PRO A 111 -28.65 -10.65 -9.86
N GLY A 112 -28.10 -10.65 -8.64
CA GLY A 112 -26.75 -11.16 -8.39
C GLY A 112 -26.78 -12.64 -7.97
N PRO A 113 -25.62 -13.32 -7.93
CA PRO A 113 -25.51 -14.59 -7.23
C PRO A 113 -25.97 -14.43 -5.77
N ASN A 114 -26.76 -15.38 -5.25
CA ASN A 114 -27.30 -15.37 -3.88
C ASN A 114 -28.14 -14.13 -3.51
N ASP A 115 -29.02 -13.67 -4.40
CA ASP A 115 -29.85 -12.46 -4.24
C ASP A 115 -30.55 -12.32 -2.88
N GLU A 116 -31.07 -13.41 -2.31
CA GLU A 116 -31.68 -13.43 -0.97
C GLU A 116 -30.72 -13.01 0.16
N LYS A 117 -29.41 -13.30 0.03
CA LYS A 117 -28.36 -12.84 0.95
C LYS A 117 -28.00 -11.37 0.68
N ASN A 118 -28.10 -10.93 -0.57
CA ASN A 118 -27.74 -9.58 -1.02
C ASN A 118 -28.73 -8.51 -0.52
N GLU A 119 -30.00 -8.87 -0.31
CA GLU A 119 -31.00 -7.95 0.24
C GLU A 119 -30.71 -7.49 1.69
N SER A 120 -29.84 -8.19 2.42
CA SER A 120 -29.57 -7.88 3.83
C SER A 120 -28.82 -6.56 4.03
N THR A 121 -27.82 -6.24 3.19
CA THR A 121 -27.03 -5.01 3.34
C THR A 121 -27.88 -3.76 3.14
N GLN A 122 -28.70 -3.69 2.08
CA GLN A 122 -29.52 -2.50 1.83
C GLN A 122 -30.53 -2.28 2.96
N LYS A 123 -31.19 -3.35 3.44
CA LYS A 123 -32.14 -3.26 4.57
C LYS A 123 -31.47 -2.72 5.85
N ILE A 124 -30.25 -3.20 6.15
CA ILE A 124 -29.44 -2.70 7.28
C ILE A 124 -29.15 -1.20 7.09
N LEU A 125 -28.71 -0.79 5.88
CA LEU A 125 -28.39 0.60 5.60
C LEU A 125 -29.63 1.52 5.66
N ILE A 126 -30.78 1.07 5.14
CA ILE A 126 -32.05 1.82 5.26
C ILE A 126 -32.43 2.00 6.72
N ASP A 127 -32.37 0.94 7.55
CA ASP A 127 -32.65 1.03 8.99
C ASP A 127 -31.73 2.05 9.69
N TRP A 128 -30.44 2.06 9.36
CA TRP A 128 -29.49 3.03 9.92
C TRP A 128 -29.79 4.46 9.48
N LEU A 129 -30.10 4.68 8.20
CA LEU A 129 -30.44 5.99 7.67
C LEU A 129 -31.75 6.51 8.26
N GLN A 130 -32.77 5.67 8.41
CA GLN A 130 -34.04 6.04 9.04
C GLN A 130 -33.85 6.41 10.52
N LYS A 131 -33.03 5.65 11.26
CA LYS A 131 -32.67 6.01 12.65
C LYS A 131 -31.90 7.32 12.71
N LEU A 132 -30.99 7.56 11.77
CA LEU A 132 -30.27 8.83 11.65
C LEU A 132 -31.26 9.98 11.36
N HIS A 133 -32.17 9.82 10.40
CA HIS A 133 -33.18 10.81 10.03
C HIS A 133 -34.08 11.17 11.21
N ALA A 134 -34.51 10.17 12.00
CA ALA A 134 -35.30 10.42 13.20
C ALA A 134 -34.57 11.33 14.20
N ALA A 135 -33.25 11.21 14.31
CA ALA A 135 -32.44 12.06 15.18
C ALA A 135 -32.16 13.45 14.60
N VAL A 136 -31.92 13.57 13.28
CA VAL A 136 -31.36 14.80 12.67
C VAL A 136 -32.36 15.61 11.85
N SER A 137 -33.53 15.07 11.50
CA SER A 137 -34.55 15.80 10.72
C SER A 137 -35.03 17.13 11.32
N PRO A 138 -35.04 17.35 12.65
CA PRO A 138 -35.31 18.68 13.21
C PRO A 138 -34.31 19.77 12.78
N HIS A 139 -33.16 19.38 12.22
CA HIS A 139 -32.10 20.29 11.75
C HIS A 139 -32.09 20.44 10.21
N TRP A 140 -33.03 19.83 9.49
CA TRP A 140 -33.12 19.98 8.03
C TRP A 140 -33.67 21.35 7.62
N SER A 141 -33.01 21.96 6.65
CA SER A 141 -33.52 23.16 5.99
C SER A 141 -34.49 22.73 4.88
N VAL A 142 -35.72 23.26 4.89
CA VAL A 142 -36.76 22.93 3.91
C VAL A 142 -37.10 24.20 3.14
N ASN A 143 -37.05 24.17 1.80
CA ASN A 143 -37.34 25.33 0.93
C ASN A 143 -36.57 26.60 1.32
N GLU A 144 -35.27 26.46 1.60
CA GLU A 144 -34.40 27.57 2.03
C GLU A 144 -34.81 28.24 3.36
N CYS A 145 -35.79 27.69 4.07
CA CYS A 145 -36.17 28.13 5.41
C CYS A 145 -35.19 27.59 6.46
N LYS A 146 -34.99 28.39 7.51
CA LYS A 146 -34.21 28.03 8.70
C LYS A 146 -34.79 26.75 9.35
N PRO A 147 -33.94 25.79 9.77
CA PRO A 147 -34.42 24.56 10.39
C PRO A 147 -35.07 24.82 11.76
N PRO A 148 -36.01 23.95 12.20
CA PRO A 148 -36.63 24.04 13.52
C PRO A 148 -35.63 24.07 14.68
N LYS A 149 -34.54 23.31 14.59
CA LYS A 149 -33.42 23.32 15.53
C LYS A 149 -32.15 23.82 14.84
N THR A 150 -31.50 24.80 15.45
CA THR A 150 -30.30 25.46 14.88
C THR A 150 -29.04 25.30 15.72
N ASP A 151 -29.18 24.79 16.94
CA ASP A 151 -28.07 24.26 17.73
C ASP A 151 -27.67 22.87 17.19
N PRO A 152 -26.38 22.51 17.13
CA PRO A 152 -25.20 23.33 17.42
C PRO A 152 -24.84 24.31 16.28
N ALA A 153 -25.29 24.06 15.04
CA ALA A 153 -25.29 25.03 13.95
C ALA A 153 -26.23 24.58 12.82
N ILE A 154 -26.49 25.48 11.87
CA ILE A 154 -27.17 25.15 10.60
C ILE A 154 -26.15 24.50 9.65
N VAL A 155 -26.29 23.21 9.40
CA VAL A 155 -25.41 22.47 8.46
C VAL A 155 -25.83 22.77 7.03
N GLN A 156 -24.92 23.38 6.27
CA GLN A 156 -25.12 23.67 4.84
C GLN A 156 -24.72 22.48 3.96
N LYS A 157 -23.58 21.86 4.26
CA LYS A 157 -22.98 20.78 3.46
C LYS A 157 -21.98 19.99 4.31
N ILE A 158 -21.87 18.70 4.01
CA ILE A 158 -20.86 17.78 4.55
C ILE A 158 -19.78 17.56 3.50
N PHE A 159 -18.55 17.79 3.89
CA PHE A 159 -17.36 17.63 3.06
C PHE A 159 -16.60 16.37 3.46
N ILE A 160 -16.27 15.52 2.49
CA ILE A 160 -15.65 14.21 2.73
C ILE A 160 -14.32 14.12 1.98
N SER A 161 -13.26 13.83 2.72
CA SER A 161 -11.92 13.60 2.17
C SER A 161 -11.38 12.28 2.68
N ILE A 162 -10.79 11.49 1.77
CA ILE A 162 -10.43 10.10 2.03
C ILE A 162 -8.96 9.91 1.64
N PHE A 163 -8.22 9.22 2.50
CA PHE A 163 -6.81 8.91 2.28
C PHE A 163 -6.57 7.41 2.45
N GLY A 164 -5.68 6.84 1.65
CA GLY A 164 -5.28 5.44 1.80
C GLY A 164 -3.91 5.15 1.22
N PHE A 165 -3.21 4.19 1.82
CA PHE A 165 -1.92 3.68 1.37
C PHE A 165 -2.01 2.16 1.17
N SER A 166 -1.40 1.62 0.10
CA SER A 166 -1.30 0.18 -0.14
C SER A 166 -2.69 -0.44 -0.27
N ARG A 167 -2.97 -1.52 0.48
CA ARG A 167 -4.32 -2.09 0.61
C ARG A 167 -5.30 -1.15 1.29
N GLY A 168 -4.83 -0.22 2.11
CA GLY A 168 -5.64 0.90 2.61
C GLY A 168 -6.08 1.86 1.49
N ALA A 169 -5.29 2.01 0.42
CA ALA A 169 -5.71 2.76 -0.78
C ALA A 169 -6.79 1.99 -1.56
N THR A 170 -6.67 0.66 -1.64
CA THR A 170 -7.71 -0.22 -2.19
C THR A 170 -9.01 -0.09 -1.40
N GLN A 171 -8.93 -0.13 -0.07
CA GLN A 171 -10.06 0.11 0.83
C GLN A 171 -10.63 1.51 0.68
N ALA A 172 -9.79 2.55 0.51
CA ALA A 172 -10.24 3.92 0.30
C ALA A 172 -11.05 4.07 -1.00
N ARG A 173 -10.61 3.43 -2.09
CA ARG A 173 -11.33 3.40 -3.39
C ARG A 173 -12.68 2.69 -3.25
N ALA A 174 -12.68 1.51 -2.62
CA ALA A 174 -13.91 0.76 -2.35
C ALA A 174 -14.87 1.54 -1.42
N PHE A 175 -14.36 2.07 -0.31
CA PHE A 175 -15.12 2.90 0.62
C PHE A 175 -15.75 4.11 -0.07
N THR A 176 -15.01 4.80 -0.94
CA THR A 176 -15.54 5.95 -1.70
C THR A 176 -16.76 5.52 -2.51
N ASN A 177 -16.66 4.43 -3.27
CA ASN A 177 -17.77 3.86 -4.03
C ASN A 177 -18.96 3.45 -3.15
N TRP A 178 -18.69 2.81 -2.01
CA TRP A 178 -19.71 2.32 -1.09
C TRP A 178 -20.45 3.47 -0.41
N LEU A 179 -19.70 4.46 0.07
CA LEU A 179 -20.25 5.65 0.71
C LEU A 179 -21.05 6.48 -0.30
N MET A 180 -20.60 6.59 -1.54
CA MET A 180 -21.40 7.26 -2.57
C MET A 180 -22.72 6.54 -2.84
N SER A 181 -22.73 5.20 -2.87
CA SER A 181 -23.98 4.43 -2.97
C SER A 181 -24.89 4.65 -1.76
N LEU A 182 -24.33 4.69 -0.55
CA LEU A 182 -25.08 5.03 0.67
C LEU A 182 -25.69 6.44 0.57
N CYS A 183 -24.92 7.42 0.10
CA CYS A 183 -25.39 8.80 -0.01
C CYS A 183 -26.47 9.00 -1.08
N LYS A 184 -26.41 8.24 -2.18
CA LYS A 184 -27.50 8.21 -3.18
C LYS A 184 -28.77 7.59 -2.61
N LEU A 185 -28.64 6.53 -1.82
CA LEU A 185 -29.77 5.90 -1.14
C LEU A 185 -30.39 6.85 -0.11
N ASP A 186 -29.57 7.53 0.70
CA ASP A 186 -30.03 8.56 1.64
C ASP A 186 -30.81 9.68 0.93
N ALA A 187 -30.28 10.17 -0.20
CA ALA A 187 -30.94 11.20 -1.00
C ALA A 187 -32.31 10.74 -1.48
N GLN A 188 -32.41 9.51 -2.00
CA GLN A 188 -33.68 8.94 -2.44
C GLN A 188 -34.71 8.81 -1.30
N LEU A 189 -34.27 8.40 -0.10
CA LEU A 189 -35.14 8.36 1.09
C LEU A 189 -35.64 9.75 1.49
N CYS A 190 -34.87 10.80 1.23
CA CYS A 190 -35.25 12.20 1.45
C CYS A 190 -35.98 12.84 0.25
N GLY A 191 -36.29 12.09 -0.81
CA GLY A 191 -36.95 12.63 -2.02
C GLY A 191 -36.05 13.52 -2.88
N ASN A 192 -34.72 13.33 -2.82
CA ASN A 192 -33.70 14.07 -3.56
C ASN A 192 -32.96 13.15 -4.55
N ASN A 193 -32.43 13.72 -5.63
CA ASN A 193 -31.64 13.03 -6.66
C ASN A 193 -30.11 13.28 -6.54
N GLY A 194 -29.68 14.08 -5.56
CA GLY A 194 -28.27 14.39 -5.30
C GLY A 194 -27.55 13.38 -4.40
N MET A 195 -26.58 13.89 -3.65
CA MET A 195 -25.83 13.14 -2.64
C MET A 195 -26.15 13.72 -1.28
N THR A 196 -26.67 12.91 -0.35
CA THR A 196 -26.90 13.35 1.03
C THR A 196 -26.39 12.33 2.04
N LEU A 197 -26.18 12.75 3.29
CA LEU A 197 -25.97 11.84 4.40
C LEU A 197 -26.73 12.36 5.62
N GLY A 198 -27.71 11.59 6.09
CA GLY A 198 -28.64 12.06 7.11
C GLY A 198 -29.52 13.20 6.60
N GLY A 199 -29.77 13.27 5.29
CA GLY A 199 -30.53 14.34 4.63
C GLY A 199 -29.75 15.63 4.34
N PHE A 200 -28.50 15.76 4.77
CA PHE A 200 -27.66 16.93 4.47
C PHE A 200 -26.86 16.73 3.17
N PRO A 201 -26.71 17.76 2.32
CA PRO A 201 -25.90 17.67 1.10
C PRO A 201 -24.47 17.22 1.36
N VAL A 202 -23.92 16.35 0.51
CA VAL A 202 -22.56 15.82 0.61
C VAL A 202 -21.73 16.19 -0.63
N GLU A 203 -20.47 16.55 -0.40
CA GLU A 203 -19.44 16.73 -1.43
C GLU A 203 -18.18 15.90 -1.09
N PHE A 204 -17.61 15.27 -2.10
CA PHE A 204 -16.38 14.48 -1.99
C PHE A 204 -15.22 15.30 -2.55
N ASP A 205 -14.47 15.94 -1.66
CA ASP A 205 -13.52 16.98 -2.02
C ASP A 205 -12.19 16.43 -2.54
N PHE A 206 -11.76 15.32 -1.96
CA PHE A 206 -10.43 14.81 -2.20
C PHE A 206 -10.29 13.32 -1.88
N LEU A 207 -9.68 12.59 -2.82
CA LEU A 207 -9.23 11.22 -2.64
C LEU A 207 -7.70 11.17 -2.82
N GLY A 208 -6.98 10.99 -1.72
CA GLY A 208 -5.52 10.92 -1.69
C GLY A 208 -5.03 9.48 -1.55
N LEU A 209 -4.39 8.95 -2.57
CA LEU A 209 -3.92 7.57 -2.62
C LEU A 209 -2.40 7.51 -2.66
N PHE A 210 -1.83 6.55 -1.93
CA PHE A 210 -0.43 6.18 -2.00
C PHE A 210 -0.34 4.72 -2.45
N ASP A 211 0.33 4.51 -3.59
CA ASP A 211 0.77 3.24 -4.16
C ASP A 211 -0.21 2.08 -3.95
N THR A 212 -1.37 2.15 -4.62
CA THR A 212 -2.47 1.20 -4.43
C THR A 212 -2.08 -0.22 -4.83
N VAL A 213 -2.37 -1.18 -3.96
CA VAL A 213 -2.15 -2.62 -4.18
C VAL A 213 -3.44 -3.36 -3.81
N ALA A 214 -4.17 -3.87 -4.81
CA ALA A 214 -5.44 -4.56 -4.59
C ALA A 214 -5.26 -6.01 -4.14
N SER A 215 -4.24 -6.70 -4.64
CA SER A 215 -3.95 -8.10 -4.32
C SER A 215 -2.49 -8.32 -3.95
N VAL A 216 -2.26 -9.18 -2.94
CA VAL A 216 -0.95 -9.77 -2.66
C VAL A 216 -1.03 -11.22 -3.15
N GLY A 217 -0.45 -11.53 -4.30
CA GLY A 217 -0.56 -12.89 -4.86
C GLY A 217 0.38 -13.91 -4.23
N LEU A 218 0.46 -13.94 -2.90
CA LEU A 218 1.07 -15.06 -2.17
C LEU A 218 0.49 -16.41 -2.63
N GLY A 219 -0.75 -16.42 -3.16
CA GLY A 219 -1.39 -17.63 -3.68
C GLY A 219 -0.69 -18.34 -4.82
N ASN A 220 0.06 -17.62 -5.65
CA ASN A 220 0.83 -18.25 -6.72
C ASN A 220 2.27 -18.59 -6.32
N SER A 221 2.85 -17.92 -5.32
CA SER A 221 4.14 -18.27 -4.72
C SER A 221 4.11 -19.64 -4.01
N TYR A 222 2.94 -20.07 -3.51
CA TYR A 222 2.77 -21.38 -2.87
C TYR A 222 2.43 -22.56 -3.81
N GLY A 223 2.42 -22.33 -5.13
CA GLY A 223 2.07 -23.37 -6.12
C GLY A 223 0.65 -23.94 -5.94
N ASN A 224 0.29 -24.97 -6.71
CA ASN A 224 -1.03 -25.64 -6.69
C ASN A 224 -1.36 -26.39 -5.37
N LYS A 225 -0.80 -26.00 -4.22
CA LYS A 225 -1.20 -26.53 -2.90
C LYS A 225 -2.49 -25.85 -2.44
N PHE A 226 -3.26 -26.51 -1.57
CA PHE A 226 -4.56 -26.04 -1.02
C PHE A 226 -4.58 -24.54 -0.64
N TRP A 227 -3.47 -24.02 -0.11
CA TRP A 227 -3.27 -22.61 0.22
C TRP A 227 -3.32 -21.66 -0.99
N GLY A 228 -2.77 -22.04 -2.15
CA GLY A 228 -2.75 -21.20 -3.36
C GLY A 228 -4.12 -20.82 -3.93
N ARG A 229 -5.16 -21.61 -3.63
CA ARG A 229 -6.57 -21.31 -3.97
C ARG A 229 -7.25 -20.34 -2.99
N ILE A 230 -6.69 -20.12 -1.81
CA ILE A 230 -7.26 -19.26 -0.75
C ILE A 230 -6.72 -17.81 -0.83
N PHE A 231 -5.65 -17.59 -1.61
CA PHE A 231 -4.89 -16.34 -1.72
C PHE A 231 -5.01 -15.68 -3.12
N ASP A 232 -6.16 -15.81 -3.79
CA ASP A 232 -6.45 -15.06 -5.04
C ASP A 232 -6.54 -13.54 -4.84
N GLY A 233 -6.44 -13.09 -3.58
CA GLY A 233 -6.06 -11.74 -3.18
C GLY A 233 -7.16 -10.69 -3.32
N HIS A 234 -8.28 -11.03 -3.96
CA HIS A 234 -9.44 -10.15 -4.10
C HIS A 234 -10.64 -10.77 -3.37
N GLY A 235 -10.98 -10.22 -2.21
CA GLY A 235 -12.36 -10.37 -1.72
C GLY A 235 -13.33 -9.70 -2.70
N ALA A 236 -14.61 -10.09 -2.70
CA ALA A 236 -15.64 -9.49 -3.57
C ALA A 236 -15.75 -7.94 -3.46
N TRP A 237 -15.20 -7.36 -2.40
CA TRP A 237 -15.11 -5.91 -2.16
C TRP A 237 -14.02 -5.20 -2.96
N ALA A 238 -12.99 -5.91 -3.45
CA ALA A 238 -11.86 -5.35 -4.20
C ALA A 238 -11.99 -5.55 -5.74
N ASP A 239 -13.21 -5.77 -6.26
CA ASP A 239 -13.44 -5.91 -7.71
C ASP A 239 -12.89 -4.70 -8.48
N ALA A 240 -11.78 -4.91 -9.20
CA ALA A 240 -11.04 -3.88 -9.92
C ALA A 240 -11.89 -3.20 -10.99
N GLU A 241 -12.86 -3.93 -11.56
CA GLU A 241 -13.72 -3.41 -12.62
C GLU A 241 -14.80 -2.47 -12.10
N ASP A 242 -15.04 -2.38 -10.79
CA ASP A 242 -16.12 -1.56 -10.25
C ASP A 242 -15.74 -0.86 -8.95
N ASN A 243 -15.47 -1.61 -7.88
CA ASN A 243 -15.22 -1.05 -6.54
C ASN A 243 -13.90 -0.27 -6.46
N LEU A 244 -12.95 -0.53 -7.35
CA LEU A 244 -11.69 0.23 -7.39
C LEU A 244 -11.73 1.42 -8.35
N ARG A 245 -12.80 1.63 -9.12
CA ARG A 245 -12.86 2.80 -10.00
C ARG A 245 -12.90 4.10 -9.18
N ILE A 246 -12.22 5.13 -9.66
CA ILE A 246 -12.41 6.46 -9.10
C ILE A 246 -13.75 7.00 -9.64
N PRO A 247 -14.71 7.34 -8.78
CA PRO A 247 -15.97 7.91 -9.23
C PRO A 247 -15.78 9.21 -9.98
N GLU A 248 -16.65 9.46 -10.96
CA GLU A 248 -16.62 10.69 -11.75
C GLU A 248 -16.82 11.93 -10.87
N GLY A 249 -16.14 13.03 -11.21
CA GLY A 249 -16.22 14.30 -10.50
C GLY A 249 -15.28 14.44 -9.31
N ILE A 250 -14.74 13.35 -8.74
CA ILE A 250 -13.86 13.43 -7.56
C ILE A 250 -12.45 13.89 -7.96
N LYS A 251 -11.90 14.84 -7.19
CA LYS A 251 -10.49 15.22 -7.28
C LYS A 251 -9.64 14.13 -6.64
N CYS A 252 -8.87 13.41 -7.45
CA CYS A 252 -8.05 12.29 -6.99
C CYS A 252 -6.57 12.55 -7.28
N LEU A 253 -5.72 12.30 -6.29
CA LEU A 253 -4.26 12.26 -6.45
C LEU A 253 -3.75 10.88 -6.02
N HIS A 254 -3.07 10.18 -6.91
CA HIS A 254 -2.39 8.93 -6.62
C HIS A 254 -0.88 9.09 -6.79
N LEU A 255 -0.13 8.95 -5.70
CA LEU A 255 1.34 8.93 -5.71
C LEU A 255 1.81 7.47 -5.76
N VAL A 256 2.63 7.09 -6.74
CA VAL A 256 2.99 5.69 -6.98
C VAL A 256 4.51 5.48 -6.94
N ALA A 257 4.94 4.32 -6.46
CA ALA A 257 6.35 4.00 -6.27
C ALA A 257 7.02 3.62 -7.58
N ALA A 258 8.05 4.38 -7.96
CA ALA A 258 8.85 4.18 -9.16
C ALA A 258 9.73 2.92 -9.12
N HIS A 259 10.18 2.54 -7.91
CA HIS A 259 11.23 1.53 -7.73
C HIS A 259 10.75 0.25 -7.04
N GLU A 260 9.46 0.08 -6.76
CA GLU A 260 8.94 -1.18 -6.18
C GLU A 260 9.05 -2.34 -7.18
N ILE A 261 9.49 -3.50 -6.70
CA ILE A 261 9.93 -4.62 -7.55
C ILE A 261 9.26 -5.93 -7.19
N ARG A 262 8.61 -6.02 -6.03
CA ARG A 262 8.05 -7.27 -5.53
C ARG A 262 6.86 -7.70 -6.37
N ARG A 263 6.79 -8.99 -6.69
CA ARG A 263 5.67 -9.57 -7.47
C ARG A 263 4.40 -9.56 -6.65
N SER A 264 4.55 -9.65 -5.33
CA SER A 264 3.50 -9.52 -4.34
C SER A 264 2.90 -8.11 -4.23
N PHE A 265 3.49 -7.08 -4.86
CA PHE A 265 3.02 -5.68 -4.78
C PHE A 265 2.79 -5.08 -6.18
N PRO A 266 1.90 -5.67 -7.01
CA PRO A 266 1.50 -5.03 -8.26
C PRO A 266 0.80 -3.70 -7.99
N LEU A 267 0.97 -2.74 -8.90
CA LEU A 267 0.30 -1.45 -8.80
C LEU A 267 -1.08 -1.49 -9.46
N ASP A 268 -2.09 -0.96 -8.78
CA ASP A 268 -3.40 -0.69 -9.36
C ASP A 268 -3.51 0.79 -9.71
N SER A 269 -3.28 1.12 -10.99
CA SER A 269 -3.43 2.47 -11.51
C SER A 269 -4.88 2.97 -11.33
N ILE A 270 -5.01 4.29 -11.19
CA ILE A 270 -6.33 4.95 -11.22
C ILE A 270 -6.85 5.15 -12.64
N SER A 271 -6.03 4.86 -13.66
CA SER A 271 -6.48 4.85 -15.06
C SER A 271 -7.38 3.64 -15.33
N VAL A 272 -8.29 3.80 -16.29
CA VAL A 272 -9.16 2.74 -16.79
C VAL A 272 -8.80 2.50 -18.24
N ARG A 273 -8.24 1.33 -18.55
CA ARG A 273 -7.75 0.99 -19.89
C ARG A 273 -6.78 2.04 -20.46
N GLY A 274 -5.93 2.61 -19.60
CA GLY A 274 -4.97 3.65 -19.94
C GLY A 274 -5.53 5.08 -20.01
N ALA A 275 -6.84 5.28 -19.84
CA ALA A 275 -7.45 6.61 -19.81
C ALA A 275 -7.66 7.10 -18.36
N MET A 276 -7.40 8.39 -18.11
CA MET A 276 -7.58 9.02 -16.79
C MET A 276 -8.60 10.16 -16.86
N SER A 277 -9.45 10.28 -15.84
CA SER A 277 -10.40 11.40 -15.72
C SER A 277 -9.67 12.72 -15.49
N GLY A 278 -10.23 13.84 -16.02
CA GLY A 278 -9.61 15.16 -15.93
C GLY A 278 -9.43 15.72 -14.50
N ASN A 279 -10.15 15.17 -13.51
CA ASN A 279 -10.01 15.52 -12.09
C ASN A 279 -9.04 14.60 -11.34
N CYS A 280 -8.47 13.60 -12.01
CA CYS A 280 -7.53 12.65 -11.46
C CYS A 280 -6.10 12.99 -11.88
N LYS A 281 -5.15 12.71 -11.00
CA LYS A 281 -3.72 12.84 -11.25
C LYS A 281 -2.99 11.63 -10.67
N GLU A 282 -2.17 10.98 -11.48
CA GLU A 282 -1.26 9.92 -11.05
C GLU A 282 0.19 10.41 -11.23
N VAL A 283 1.02 10.29 -10.19
CA VAL A 283 2.39 10.82 -10.14
C VAL A 283 3.34 9.70 -9.74
N VAL A 284 4.32 9.41 -10.59
CA VAL A 284 5.41 8.49 -10.29
C VAL A 284 6.42 9.19 -9.39
N VAL A 285 6.68 8.64 -8.22
CA VAL A 285 7.57 9.20 -7.21
C VAL A 285 8.74 8.25 -6.99
N PRO A 286 10.00 8.73 -7.02
CA PRO A 286 11.16 7.92 -6.68
C PRO A 286 11.04 7.28 -5.29
N GLY A 287 11.31 5.98 -5.21
CA GLY A 287 11.22 5.19 -3.98
C GLY A 287 10.50 3.85 -4.19
N VAL A 288 10.61 2.95 -3.21
CA VAL A 288 9.82 1.71 -3.14
C VAL A 288 8.48 1.95 -2.41
N HIS A 289 7.63 0.92 -2.29
CA HIS A 289 6.27 1.05 -1.75
C HIS A 289 6.15 1.86 -0.44
N SER A 290 6.95 1.52 0.56
CA SER A 290 6.92 2.19 1.88
C SER A 290 7.73 3.49 1.93
N ASP A 291 8.57 3.79 0.92
CA ASP A 291 9.11 5.14 0.73
C ASP A 291 8.02 6.11 0.29
N ILE A 292 6.91 5.63 -0.28
CA ILE A 292 5.80 6.47 -0.74
C ILE A 292 4.73 6.63 0.32
N GLY A 293 4.27 5.51 0.90
CA GLY A 293 3.19 5.52 1.88
C GLY A 293 3.59 5.80 3.32
N SER A 294 4.90 5.90 3.59
CA SER A 294 5.50 5.83 4.93
C SER A 294 5.30 4.45 5.57
N GLY A 295 6.38 3.87 6.09
CA GLY A 295 6.36 2.54 6.70
C GLY A 295 7.71 2.09 7.22
N TYR A 296 8.78 2.72 6.73
CA TYR A 296 10.12 2.56 7.28
C TYR A 296 10.37 3.51 8.45
N CYS A 297 10.94 2.98 9.53
CA CYS A 297 11.50 3.74 10.63
C CYS A 297 12.87 4.31 10.23
N PRO A 298 13.29 5.44 10.83
CA PRO A 298 14.67 5.88 10.71
C PRO A 298 15.65 4.76 11.05
N THR A 299 16.77 4.73 10.34
CA THR A 299 17.89 3.77 10.45
C THR A 299 17.65 2.36 9.92
N GLU A 300 16.44 2.03 9.48
CA GLU A 300 16.18 0.77 8.80
C GLU A 300 16.95 0.72 7.47
N GLN A 301 17.66 -0.39 7.26
CA GLN A 301 18.64 -0.52 6.17
C GLN A 301 19.72 0.59 6.16
N GLY A 302 19.92 1.28 7.28
CA GLY A 302 20.84 2.40 7.44
C GLY A 302 20.41 3.69 6.75
N ARG A 303 19.11 3.83 6.45
CA ARG A 303 18.52 4.97 5.73
C ARG A 303 17.78 5.88 6.69
N GLY A 304 18.06 7.18 6.57
CA GLY A 304 17.68 8.19 7.56
C GLY A 304 18.33 7.93 8.91
N VAL A 305 18.88 8.96 9.52
CA VAL A 305 19.48 8.92 10.86
C VAL A 305 18.82 9.91 11.80
N ASP A 306 18.00 10.83 11.27
CA ASP A 306 17.20 11.73 12.07
C ASP A 306 16.08 10.96 12.79
N PRO A 307 15.98 11.03 14.13
CA PRO A 307 14.94 10.31 14.89
C PRO A 307 13.50 10.69 14.54
N ASP A 308 13.27 11.92 14.07
CA ASP A 308 11.97 12.37 13.58
C ASP A 308 11.79 12.09 12.07
N GLY A 309 12.80 11.50 11.42
CA GLY A 309 12.82 11.09 10.02
C GLY A 309 12.82 12.25 9.04
N ALA A 310 13.36 13.42 9.41
CA ALA A 310 13.42 14.57 8.52
C ALA A 310 14.31 14.33 7.29
N ASP A 311 15.21 13.36 7.34
CA ASP A 311 16.08 12.92 6.24
C ASP A 311 15.57 11.69 5.47
N MET A 312 14.34 11.25 5.75
CA MET A 312 13.71 10.13 5.06
C MET A 312 13.03 10.56 3.75
N LEU A 313 13.16 9.74 2.70
CA LEU A 313 12.52 9.98 1.40
C LEU A 313 11.00 10.13 1.50
N ALA A 314 10.37 9.39 2.42
CA ALA A 314 8.93 9.41 2.67
C ALA A 314 8.35 10.77 3.08
N ARG A 315 9.20 11.74 3.48
CA ARG A 315 8.75 13.12 3.74
C ARG A 315 8.32 13.84 2.46
N VAL A 316 8.91 13.52 1.32
CA VAL A 316 8.57 14.14 0.03
C VAL A 316 7.13 13.82 -0.40
N PRO A 317 6.69 12.55 -0.54
CA PRO A 317 5.31 12.23 -0.90
C PRO A 317 4.31 12.66 0.17
N LEU A 318 4.68 12.63 1.46
CA LEU A 318 3.85 13.17 2.55
C LEU A 318 3.53 14.66 2.33
N ILE A 319 4.56 15.49 2.11
CA ILE A 319 4.40 16.94 1.91
C ILE A 319 3.65 17.22 0.60
N TYR A 320 3.92 16.46 -0.46
CA TYR A 320 3.21 16.58 -1.73
C TYR A 320 1.70 16.36 -1.53
N MET A 321 1.32 15.24 -0.91
CA MET A 321 -0.08 14.91 -0.65
C MET A 321 -0.74 15.94 0.27
N TYR A 322 -0.05 16.35 1.34
CA TYR A 322 -0.53 17.37 2.26
C TYR A 322 -0.85 18.68 1.55
N ARG A 323 0.05 19.16 0.68
CA ARG A 323 -0.17 20.37 -0.13
C ARG A 323 -1.36 20.19 -1.06
N ALA A 324 -1.45 19.07 -1.76
CA ALA A 324 -2.56 18.79 -2.69
C ALA A 324 -3.92 18.75 -2.00
N ALA A 325 -3.98 18.12 -0.81
CA ALA A 325 -5.17 18.06 0.02
C ALA A 325 -5.58 19.46 0.51
N ARG A 326 -4.65 20.27 1.03
CA ARG A 326 -4.97 21.65 1.43
C ARG A 326 -5.50 22.50 0.29
N LEU A 327 -4.89 22.38 -0.90
CA LEU A 327 -5.36 23.06 -2.12
C LEU A 327 -6.70 22.53 -2.63
N ALA A 328 -7.14 21.36 -2.16
CA ALA A 328 -8.48 20.83 -2.42
C ALA A 328 -9.51 21.24 -1.35
N GLY A 329 -9.12 22.01 -0.32
CA GLY A 329 -10.02 22.43 0.75
C GLY A 329 -10.00 21.52 1.99
N VAL A 330 -9.19 20.45 1.98
CA VAL A 330 -9.10 19.54 3.13
C VAL A 330 -8.53 20.31 4.34
N PRO A 331 -9.18 20.25 5.51
CA PRO A 331 -8.86 21.07 6.69
C PRO A 331 -7.63 20.54 7.46
N LEU A 332 -6.53 20.23 6.77
CA LEU A 332 -5.27 19.82 7.38
C LEU A 332 -4.47 21.06 7.82
N LYS A 333 -4.59 21.46 9.09
CA LYS A 333 -3.94 22.65 9.67
C LYS A 333 -2.65 22.31 10.41
N LEU A 334 -1.55 22.03 9.70
CA LEU A 334 -0.26 21.65 10.33
C LEU A 334 0.23 22.72 11.33
N GLU A 335 -0.12 23.98 11.08
CA GLU A 335 0.09 25.10 11.99
C GLU A 335 -0.54 24.89 13.39
N LEU A 336 -1.58 24.07 13.51
CA LEU A 336 -2.29 23.72 14.75
C LEU A 336 -1.99 22.29 15.24
N ALA A 337 -1.10 21.56 14.58
CA ALA A 337 -0.71 20.23 15.02
C ALA A 337 0.25 20.30 16.22
N SER A 338 0.41 19.21 16.96
CA SER A 338 1.42 19.13 18.03
C SER A 338 2.83 19.25 17.48
N GLU A 339 3.78 19.66 18.32
CA GLU A 339 5.18 19.84 17.90
C GLU A 339 5.80 18.56 17.34
N ILE A 340 5.44 17.38 17.86
CA ILE A 340 5.91 16.10 17.32
C ILE A 340 5.41 15.88 15.88
N VAL A 341 4.17 16.27 15.56
CA VAL A 341 3.66 16.17 14.19
C VAL A 341 4.39 17.16 13.29
N LYS A 342 4.62 18.41 13.74
CA LYS A 342 5.37 19.40 12.96
C LYS A 342 6.78 18.92 12.63
N ARG A 343 7.51 18.35 13.60
CA ARG A 343 8.85 17.78 13.36
C ARG A 343 8.81 16.61 12.37
N ARG A 344 7.81 15.73 12.47
CA ARG A 344 7.61 14.63 11.50
C ARG A 344 7.13 15.08 10.12
N PHE A 345 6.81 16.36 9.92
CA PHE A 345 6.57 16.95 8.61
C PHE A 345 7.78 17.69 8.05
N ALA A 346 8.86 17.85 8.83
CA ALA A 346 10.08 18.48 8.35
C ALA A 346 10.75 17.62 7.27
N VAL A 347 11.42 18.27 6.32
CA VAL A 347 12.30 17.63 5.36
C VAL A 347 13.62 18.38 5.32
N MET A 348 14.72 17.65 5.44
CA MET A 348 16.05 18.25 5.35
C MET A 348 16.35 18.67 3.90
N PRO A 349 16.98 19.84 3.68
CA PRO A 349 17.34 20.30 2.32
C PRO A 349 18.15 19.27 1.51
N ALA A 350 19.04 18.52 2.17
CA ALA A 350 19.85 17.50 1.52
C ALA A 350 19.03 16.38 0.85
N VAL A 351 17.85 16.05 1.38
CA VAL A 351 16.92 15.09 0.75
C VAL A 351 16.41 15.67 -0.57
N VAL A 352 15.99 16.93 -0.54
CA VAL A 352 15.46 17.66 -1.71
C VAL A 352 16.54 17.81 -2.78
N ASP A 353 17.75 18.20 -2.39
CA ASP A 353 18.88 18.37 -3.32
C ASP A 353 19.29 17.03 -3.97
N SER A 354 19.33 15.96 -3.18
CA SER A 354 19.64 14.60 -3.68
C SER A 354 18.56 14.10 -4.64
N LEU A 355 17.29 14.28 -4.29
CA LEU A 355 16.16 13.94 -5.16
C LEU A 355 16.19 14.73 -6.46
N ASN A 356 16.41 16.05 -6.40
CA ASN A 356 16.50 16.89 -7.59
C ASN A 356 17.68 16.48 -8.48
N SER A 357 18.82 16.12 -7.89
CA SER A 357 19.99 15.62 -8.62
C SER A 357 19.68 14.29 -9.32
N TYR A 358 18.93 13.40 -8.68
CA TYR A 358 18.43 12.17 -9.30
C TYR A 358 17.45 12.48 -10.44
N LEU A 359 16.43 13.31 -10.21
CA LEU A 359 15.43 13.67 -11.24
C LEU A 359 16.06 14.37 -12.46
N ALA A 360 17.17 15.09 -12.27
CA ALA A 360 17.88 15.75 -13.37
C ALA A 360 18.38 14.76 -14.43
N ILE A 361 18.75 13.53 -14.05
CA ILE A 361 19.25 12.48 -14.96
C ILE A 361 18.12 11.80 -15.75
N CYS A 362 16.86 11.96 -15.34
CA CYS A 362 15.73 11.32 -16.01
C CYS A 362 15.48 12.01 -17.35
N HIS A 363 15.30 11.23 -18.42
CA HIS A 363 15.10 11.68 -19.78
C HIS A 363 13.63 11.70 -20.19
N MET A 364 12.74 10.97 -19.50
CA MET A 364 11.29 11.02 -19.74
C MET A 364 10.70 12.33 -19.21
N LYS A 365 10.94 13.41 -19.97
CA LYS A 365 10.45 14.76 -19.70
C LYS A 365 9.44 15.18 -20.78
N PRO A 366 8.50 16.08 -20.46
CA PRO A 366 7.61 16.65 -21.47
C PRO A 366 8.39 17.37 -22.57
N ASN A 367 7.96 17.21 -23.82
CA ASN A 367 8.45 17.95 -24.98
C ASN A 367 7.30 18.77 -25.57
N GLY A 368 7.23 20.05 -25.19
CA GLY A 368 6.05 20.88 -25.46
C GLY A 368 4.81 20.29 -24.79
N ASP A 369 3.75 20.06 -25.59
CA ASP A 369 2.49 19.45 -25.12
C ASP A 369 2.49 17.91 -25.14
N VAL A 370 3.61 17.29 -25.52
CA VAL A 370 3.74 15.82 -25.54
C VAL A 370 4.38 15.35 -24.24
N TYR A 371 3.60 14.64 -23.43
CA TYR A 371 4.05 14.03 -22.18
C TYR A 371 4.43 12.56 -22.42
N PRO A 372 5.49 12.04 -21.77
CA PRO A 372 5.76 10.62 -21.74
C PRO A 372 4.58 9.86 -21.14
N SER A 373 4.30 8.66 -21.64
CA SER A 373 3.26 7.82 -21.04
C SER A 373 3.68 7.36 -19.64
N PHE A 374 2.70 7.01 -18.82
CA PHE A 374 2.96 6.42 -17.50
C PHE A 374 3.92 5.22 -17.58
N THR A 375 3.71 4.35 -18.57
CA THR A 375 4.55 3.17 -18.80
C THR A 375 5.99 3.54 -19.18
N ASP A 376 6.19 4.58 -20.00
CA ASP A 376 7.53 5.04 -20.37
C ASP A 376 8.32 5.55 -19.15
N ILE A 377 7.66 6.34 -18.29
CA ILE A 377 8.25 6.82 -17.05
C ILE A 377 8.65 5.63 -16.15
N MET A 378 7.72 4.71 -15.90
CA MET A 378 8.01 3.52 -15.06
C MET A 378 9.15 2.66 -15.62
N ARG A 379 9.25 2.51 -16.95
CA ARG A 379 10.35 1.77 -17.59
C ARG A 379 11.70 2.46 -17.41
N GLU A 380 11.76 3.77 -17.58
CA GLU A 380 12.99 4.53 -17.32
C GLU A 380 13.42 4.40 -15.86
N GLN A 381 12.51 4.60 -14.91
CA GLN A 381 12.81 4.46 -13.49
C GLN A 381 13.27 3.04 -13.14
N THR A 382 12.64 2.01 -13.73
CA THR A 382 13.04 0.61 -13.56
C THR A 382 14.45 0.37 -14.10
N LYS A 383 14.79 0.90 -15.27
CA LYS A 383 16.12 0.80 -15.86
C LYS A 383 17.18 1.43 -14.95
N LEU A 384 16.95 2.65 -14.46
CA LEU A 384 17.86 3.33 -13.52
C LEU A 384 18.08 2.49 -12.26
N ARG A 385 17.01 1.94 -11.68
CA ARG A 385 17.10 1.02 -10.52
C ARG A 385 17.93 -0.24 -10.83
N ILE A 386 17.71 -0.90 -11.98
CA ILE A 386 18.49 -2.09 -12.36
C ILE A 386 19.97 -1.75 -12.51
N MET A 387 20.29 -0.61 -13.11
CA MET A 387 21.67 -0.14 -13.24
C MET A 387 22.32 0.11 -11.88
N TYR A 388 21.57 0.65 -10.91
CA TYR A 388 22.03 0.80 -9.52
C TYR A 388 22.37 -0.56 -8.89
N HIS A 389 21.45 -1.52 -8.94
CA HIS A 389 21.70 -2.86 -8.38
C HIS A 389 22.90 -3.55 -9.06
N ARG A 390 23.02 -3.42 -10.39
CA ARG A 390 24.19 -3.94 -11.12
C ARG A 390 25.49 -3.30 -10.65
N ALA A 391 25.50 -1.99 -10.39
CA ALA A 391 26.68 -1.28 -9.89
C ALA A 391 27.06 -1.71 -8.45
N ARG A 392 26.05 -2.04 -7.63
CA ARG A 392 26.19 -2.45 -6.22
C ARG A 392 26.25 -3.98 -5.98
N ARG A 393 26.26 -4.82 -7.03
CA ARG A 393 26.34 -6.29 -6.92
C ARG A 393 27.56 -6.77 -6.09
N MET A 394 27.45 -7.92 -5.41
CA MET A 394 28.53 -8.40 -4.52
C MET A 394 29.83 -8.72 -5.25
N LYS A 395 29.76 -9.31 -6.44
CA LYS A 395 30.92 -9.60 -7.32
C LYS A 395 31.44 -8.37 -8.08
N GLY A 396 30.90 -7.18 -7.84
CA GLY A 396 31.27 -5.94 -8.53
C GLY A 396 32.39 -5.16 -7.83
N ASN A 397 32.80 -4.04 -8.44
CA ASN A 397 33.89 -3.20 -7.90
C ASN A 397 33.46 -2.33 -6.70
N ARG A 398 32.16 -2.11 -6.50
CA ARG A 398 31.61 -1.27 -5.42
C ARG A 398 30.42 -1.98 -4.76
N PRO A 399 30.61 -3.16 -4.14
CA PRO A 399 29.51 -3.96 -3.62
C PRO A 399 28.71 -3.19 -2.57
N VAL A 400 27.42 -3.53 -2.40
CA VAL A 400 26.51 -2.85 -1.46
C VAL A 400 27.08 -2.77 -0.05
N THR A 401 27.89 -3.75 0.35
CA THR A 401 28.57 -3.77 1.65
C THR A 401 29.54 -2.60 1.88
N THR A 402 29.93 -1.88 0.83
CA THR A 402 30.81 -0.70 0.91
C THR A 402 30.05 0.62 1.00
N SER A 403 28.72 0.63 0.89
CA SER A 403 27.95 1.87 1.05
C SER A 403 27.94 2.32 2.51
N GLU A 404 27.85 3.63 2.74
CA GLU A 404 27.78 4.17 4.10
C GLU A 404 26.49 3.73 4.80
N SER A 405 25.36 3.73 4.08
CA SER A 405 24.08 3.17 4.58
C SER A 405 24.21 1.72 5.05
N PHE A 406 24.85 0.85 4.26
CA PHE A 406 25.08 -0.53 4.68
C PHE A 406 25.92 -0.58 5.95
N GLN A 407 26.98 0.21 6.05
CA GLN A 407 27.86 0.20 7.23
C GLN A 407 27.12 0.64 8.51
N ARG A 408 26.20 1.59 8.41
CA ARG A 408 25.39 2.08 9.53
C ARG A 408 24.26 1.13 9.93
N ALA A 409 23.78 0.29 9.01
CA ALA A 409 22.66 -0.60 9.23
C ALA A 409 22.91 -1.64 10.34
N THR A 410 21.82 -2.13 10.94
CA THR A 410 21.85 -3.22 11.93
C THR A 410 22.36 -4.51 11.31
N ASN A 411 22.82 -5.47 12.11
CA ASN A 411 23.20 -6.78 11.56
C ASN A 411 22.00 -7.49 10.92
N PHE A 412 20.79 -7.30 11.45
CA PHE A 412 19.55 -7.79 10.85
C PHE A 412 19.39 -7.30 9.41
N ASP A 413 19.42 -5.98 9.20
CA ASP A 413 19.26 -5.39 7.87
C ASP A 413 20.41 -5.74 6.93
N LYS A 414 21.64 -5.69 7.44
CA LYS A 414 22.83 -6.07 6.68
C LYS A 414 22.76 -7.53 6.24
N ASN A 415 22.15 -8.43 7.01
CA ASN A 415 22.01 -9.85 6.63
C ASN A 415 21.06 -9.97 5.44
N ASP A 416 19.91 -9.30 5.51
CA ASP A 416 18.92 -9.27 4.44
C ASP A 416 19.44 -8.64 3.15
N LEU A 417 20.10 -7.48 3.25
CA LEU A 417 20.73 -6.82 2.11
C LEU A 417 21.81 -7.70 1.48
N GLN A 418 22.73 -8.24 2.28
CA GLN A 418 23.82 -9.06 1.75
C GLN A 418 23.29 -10.32 1.06
N SER A 419 22.36 -11.05 1.69
CA SER A 419 21.79 -12.25 1.11
C SER A 419 21.01 -11.97 -0.18
N ALA A 420 20.24 -10.88 -0.23
CA ALA A 420 19.52 -10.51 -1.44
C ALA A 420 20.46 -10.12 -2.59
N TYR A 421 21.60 -9.48 -2.31
CA TYR A 421 22.59 -9.16 -3.34
C TYR A 421 23.44 -10.36 -3.79
N LEU A 422 23.54 -11.41 -2.98
CA LEU A 422 24.08 -12.69 -3.43
C LEU A 422 23.12 -13.37 -4.42
N GLU A 423 21.82 -13.36 -4.14
CA GLU A 423 20.78 -13.83 -5.08
C GLU A 423 20.76 -13.00 -6.37
N LEU A 424 20.99 -11.68 -6.28
CA LEU A 424 21.16 -10.82 -7.46
C LEU A 424 22.35 -11.27 -8.33
N ASP A 425 23.46 -11.68 -7.71
CA ASP A 425 24.63 -12.17 -8.47
C ASP A 425 24.33 -13.47 -9.21
N ASP A 426 23.55 -14.36 -8.60
CA ASP A 426 23.09 -15.59 -9.22
C ASP A 426 22.11 -15.28 -10.37
N GLU A 427 21.19 -14.34 -10.16
CA GLU A 427 20.28 -13.86 -11.20
C GLU A 427 21.02 -13.23 -12.38
N ILE A 428 22.00 -12.37 -12.14
CA ILE A 428 22.80 -11.76 -13.19
C ILE A 428 23.56 -12.83 -13.97
N ALA A 429 24.14 -13.83 -13.30
CA ALA A 429 24.84 -14.92 -13.98
C ALA A 429 23.91 -15.74 -14.89
N ALA A 430 22.70 -16.03 -14.42
CA ALA A 430 21.66 -16.69 -15.21
C ALA A 430 21.22 -15.83 -16.40
N PHE A 431 20.97 -14.53 -16.18
CA PHE A 431 20.60 -13.58 -17.22
C PHE A 431 21.69 -13.43 -18.30
N GLU A 432 22.96 -13.30 -17.91
CA GLU A 432 24.08 -13.17 -18.86
C GLU A 432 24.27 -14.46 -19.68
N THR A 433 24.04 -15.62 -19.07
CA THR A 433 24.03 -16.91 -19.77
C THR A 433 22.90 -16.97 -20.77
N TRP A 434 21.68 -16.62 -20.36
CA TRP A 434 20.50 -16.56 -21.22
C TRP A 434 20.70 -15.58 -22.38
N MET A 435 21.25 -14.39 -22.12
CA MET A 435 21.51 -13.35 -23.11
C MET A 435 22.49 -13.84 -24.19
N LYS A 436 23.55 -14.57 -23.82
CA LYS A 436 24.49 -15.19 -24.76
C LYS A 436 23.83 -16.27 -25.61
N GLN A 437 23.00 -17.11 -25.01
CA GLN A 437 22.30 -18.20 -25.71
C GLN A 437 21.25 -17.69 -26.71
N ASN A 438 20.65 -16.53 -26.44
CA ASN A 438 19.57 -15.96 -27.25
C ASN A 438 20.03 -14.79 -28.15
N ALA A 439 21.34 -14.53 -28.21
CA ALA A 439 21.90 -13.47 -29.05
C ALA A 439 21.44 -13.63 -30.52
N GLY A 440 20.85 -12.56 -31.08
CA GLY A 440 20.33 -12.54 -32.45
C GLY A 440 18.98 -13.24 -32.67
N ARG A 441 18.36 -13.81 -31.62
CA ARG A 441 17.01 -14.43 -31.66
C ARG A 441 15.98 -13.72 -30.79
N MET A 442 16.42 -12.65 -30.12
CA MET A 442 15.63 -11.82 -29.21
C MET A 442 14.39 -11.23 -29.90
N LYS A 443 13.24 -11.26 -29.22
CA LYS A 443 11.95 -10.77 -29.74
C LYS A 443 11.33 -9.72 -28.82
N ASN A 444 10.56 -8.82 -29.41
CA ASN A 444 9.62 -8.00 -28.65
C ASN A 444 8.45 -8.88 -28.20
N VAL A 445 8.42 -9.21 -26.92
CA VAL A 445 7.33 -9.98 -26.30
C VAL A 445 6.59 -9.09 -25.31
N ARG A 446 5.27 -9.05 -25.44
CA ARG A 446 4.39 -8.37 -24.49
C ARG A 446 4.36 -9.14 -23.17
N GLN A 447 4.29 -8.44 -22.05
CA GLN A 447 3.99 -9.05 -20.75
C GLN A 447 2.48 -9.24 -20.61
N ASP A 448 2.09 -10.39 -20.06
CA ASP A 448 0.71 -10.75 -19.80
C ASP A 448 0.31 -10.44 -18.35
N ALA A 449 -0.99 -10.36 -18.08
CA ALA A 449 -1.50 -10.27 -16.72
C ALA A 449 -1.21 -11.56 -15.91
N GLY A 450 -1.12 -11.45 -14.58
CA GLY A 450 -1.01 -12.61 -13.67
C GLY A 450 0.37 -12.85 -13.04
N PHE A 451 0.62 -14.06 -12.51
CA PHE A 451 1.81 -14.38 -11.69
C PHE A 451 2.86 -15.29 -12.33
N ARG A 452 2.55 -16.05 -13.41
CA ARG A 452 3.47 -17.06 -13.96
C ARG A 452 4.09 -16.67 -15.30
N ASN A 453 5.42 -16.85 -15.38
CA ASN A 453 6.28 -17.03 -16.57
C ASN A 453 6.41 -15.89 -17.58
N GLU A 454 6.88 -14.71 -17.13
CA GLU A 454 7.23 -13.58 -18.00
C GLU A 454 8.67 -13.10 -17.84
N LYS A 455 9.45 -13.69 -16.93
CA LYS A 455 10.80 -13.21 -16.60
C LYS A 455 11.72 -13.11 -17.83
N HIS A 456 11.61 -14.07 -18.74
CA HIS A 456 12.38 -14.05 -19.98
C HIS A 456 11.94 -12.91 -20.91
N ASN A 457 10.64 -12.56 -20.93
CA ASN A 457 10.14 -11.41 -21.70
C ASN A 457 10.68 -10.08 -21.12
N GLU A 458 10.90 -10.02 -19.81
CA GLU A 458 11.54 -8.87 -19.16
C GLU A 458 13.02 -8.80 -19.52
N TRP A 459 13.70 -9.94 -19.52
CA TRP A 459 15.10 -10.08 -19.90
C TRP A 459 15.36 -9.67 -21.36
N GLU A 460 14.44 -9.98 -22.28
CA GLU A 460 14.47 -9.51 -23.68
C GLU A 460 14.60 -7.99 -23.79
N GLU A 461 13.91 -7.24 -22.93
CA GLU A 461 14.00 -5.79 -22.92
C GLU A 461 15.26 -5.28 -22.23
N ILE A 462 15.62 -5.90 -21.09
CA ILE A 462 16.83 -5.53 -20.33
C ILE A 462 18.09 -5.74 -21.18
N ALA A 463 18.15 -6.83 -21.95
CA ALA A 463 19.30 -7.16 -22.80
C ALA A 463 19.62 -6.10 -23.86
N ARG A 464 18.64 -5.28 -24.28
CA ARG A 464 18.82 -4.26 -25.31
C ARG A 464 19.70 -3.09 -24.89
N TRP A 465 19.70 -2.80 -23.60
CA TRP A 465 20.48 -1.71 -23.02
C TRP A 465 21.54 -2.20 -22.03
N TRP A 466 21.52 -3.47 -21.63
CA TRP A 466 22.45 -4.02 -20.63
C TRP A 466 23.92 -3.73 -20.92
N ASN A 467 24.37 -3.89 -22.17
CA ASN A 467 25.78 -3.68 -22.53
C ASN A 467 26.09 -2.30 -23.11
N THR A 468 25.08 -1.49 -23.41
CA THR A 468 25.23 -0.21 -24.11
C THR A 468 24.96 0.99 -23.22
N GLU A 469 24.24 0.80 -22.10
CA GLU A 469 23.92 1.89 -21.19
C GLU A 469 25.15 2.32 -20.38
N PRO A 470 25.44 3.64 -20.28
CA PRO A 470 26.54 4.14 -19.46
C PRO A 470 26.28 3.88 -17.96
N PRO A 471 27.33 3.79 -17.12
CA PRO A 471 27.16 3.70 -15.67
C PRO A 471 26.33 4.86 -15.11
N LEU A 472 25.59 4.61 -14.01
CA LEU A 472 24.89 5.69 -13.32
C LEU A 472 25.86 6.75 -12.79
N PRO A 473 25.51 8.05 -12.86
CA PRO A 473 26.25 9.09 -12.17
C PRO A 473 26.31 8.83 -10.65
N ASP A 474 27.40 9.21 -10.00
CA ASP A 474 27.60 9.02 -8.56
C ASP A 474 26.47 9.67 -7.72
N ALA A 475 25.88 10.78 -8.19
CA ALA A 475 24.74 11.42 -7.52
C ALA A 475 23.50 10.50 -7.49
N ALA A 476 23.24 9.75 -8.56
CA ALA A 476 22.15 8.80 -8.63
C ALA A 476 22.41 7.57 -7.75
N VAL A 477 23.66 7.08 -7.76
CA VAL A 477 24.09 5.99 -6.87
C VAL A 477 23.91 6.39 -5.40
N ARG A 478 24.37 7.60 -5.02
CA ARG A 478 24.18 8.14 -3.67
C ARG A 478 22.71 8.31 -3.30
N PHE A 479 21.87 8.75 -4.24
CA PHE A 479 20.43 8.86 -3.99
C PHE A 479 19.84 7.49 -3.61
N PHE A 480 20.14 6.45 -4.39
CA PHE A 480 19.69 5.10 -4.08
C PHE A 480 20.33 4.54 -2.80
N ASP A 481 21.63 4.77 -2.54
CA ASP A 481 22.31 4.27 -1.34
C ASP A 481 21.71 4.84 -0.06
N GLU A 482 21.40 6.14 -0.05
CA GLU A 482 21.06 6.86 1.18
C GLU A 482 19.55 6.99 1.42
N TYR A 483 18.71 6.99 0.37
CA TYR A 483 17.30 7.35 0.50
C TYR A 483 16.26 6.31 0.03
N VAL A 484 16.57 5.43 -0.92
CA VAL A 484 15.61 4.44 -1.48
C VAL A 484 15.80 3.04 -0.89
N HIS A 485 14.88 2.57 -0.05
CA HIS A 485 14.98 1.23 0.56
C HIS A 485 14.97 0.09 -0.47
N ASP A 486 15.58 -1.04 -0.12
CA ASP A 486 15.50 -2.28 -0.88
C ASP A 486 14.33 -3.12 -0.36
N SER A 487 13.18 -2.99 -1.02
CA SER A 487 11.96 -3.67 -0.60
C SER A 487 12.03 -5.19 -0.76
N ARG A 488 12.83 -5.70 -1.70
CA ARG A 488 13.00 -7.15 -1.91
C ARG A 488 13.88 -7.76 -0.82
N ALA A 489 14.95 -7.09 -0.42
CA ALA A 489 15.88 -7.62 0.57
C ALA A 489 15.17 -8.02 1.88
N TRP A 490 14.22 -7.18 2.29
CA TRP A 490 13.52 -7.30 3.57
C TRP A 490 12.22 -8.11 3.47
N PHE A 491 11.55 -8.16 2.32
CA PHE A 491 10.26 -8.83 2.22
C PHE A 491 10.38 -10.36 2.31
N LYS A 492 9.71 -10.95 3.31
CA LYS A 492 9.62 -12.39 3.51
C LYS A 492 8.27 -12.94 3.07
N ILE A 493 8.28 -14.02 2.30
CA ILE A 493 7.07 -14.77 1.91
C ILE A 493 6.58 -15.61 3.10
N SER A 494 7.52 -16.25 3.80
CA SER A 494 7.19 -17.12 4.92
C SER A 494 6.86 -16.31 6.16
N LEU A 495 5.69 -16.56 6.73
CA LEU A 495 5.21 -15.87 7.94
C LEU A 495 5.95 -16.32 9.21
N SER A 496 6.66 -17.45 9.13
CA SER A 496 7.56 -17.90 10.20
C SER A 496 8.96 -17.29 10.09
N ALA A 497 9.28 -16.62 8.97
CA ALA A 497 10.56 -15.94 8.82
C ALA A 497 10.58 -14.66 9.67
N ALA A 498 11.77 -14.29 10.13
CA ALA A 498 11.96 -13.03 10.82
C ALA A 498 11.88 -11.87 9.82
N ASP A 499 10.85 -11.04 9.95
CA ASP A 499 10.62 -9.82 9.16
C ASP A 499 10.97 -8.54 9.95
N SER A 500 11.49 -8.69 11.16
CA SER A 500 11.87 -7.61 12.06
C SER A 500 12.98 -8.09 12.99
N GLU A 501 13.78 -7.16 13.52
CA GLU A 501 14.86 -7.49 14.44
C GLU A 501 14.33 -8.17 15.71
N GLN A 502 13.16 -7.78 16.22
CA GLN A 502 12.54 -8.44 17.37
C GLN A 502 12.14 -9.89 17.07
N LYS A 503 11.61 -10.19 15.87
CA LYS A 503 11.33 -11.57 15.46
C LYS A 503 12.62 -12.36 15.24
N ALA A 504 13.69 -11.72 14.73
CA ALA A 504 14.99 -12.36 14.57
C ALA A 504 15.61 -12.78 15.90
N LEU A 505 15.57 -11.91 16.92
CA LEU A 505 16.04 -12.24 18.27
C LEU A 505 15.28 -13.42 18.87
N LYS A 506 13.94 -13.44 18.76
CA LYS A 506 13.12 -14.58 19.20
C LYS A 506 13.46 -15.88 18.47
N LEU A 507 13.77 -15.80 17.19
CA LEU A 507 14.18 -16.97 16.40
C LEU A 507 15.55 -17.49 16.88
N LEU A 508 16.50 -16.60 17.14
CA LEU A 508 17.82 -16.97 17.69
C LEU A 508 17.71 -17.57 19.09
N GLU A 509 16.86 -17.03 19.96
CA GLU A 509 16.56 -17.63 21.28
C GLU A 509 16.03 -19.06 21.14
N LYS A 510 15.15 -19.29 20.17
CA LYS A 510 14.64 -20.64 19.87
C LYS A 510 15.76 -21.56 19.40
N TRP A 511 16.66 -21.10 18.52
CA TRP A 511 17.81 -21.90 18.07
C TRP A 511 18.77 -22.23 19.20
N VAL A 512 19.08 -21.28 20.08
CA VAL A 512 19.91 -21.53 21.28
C VAL A 512 19.27 -22.60 22.17
N LYS A 513 17.97 -22.50 22.40
CA LYS A 513 17.25 -23.50 23.18
C LYS A 513 17.31 -24.88 22.53
N THR A 514 17.04 -24.97 21.24
CA THR A 514 17.13 -26.23 20.48
C THR A 514 18.53 -26.84 20.58
N LEU A 515 19.57 -26.02 20.41
CA LEU A 515 20.96 -26.46 20.51
C LEU A 515 21.29 -27.00 21.91
N HIS A 516 20.89 -26.29 22.98
CA HIS A 516 21.10 -26.76 24.36
C HIS A 516 20.35 -28.06 24.66
N ASP A 517 19.10 -28.20 24.19
CA ASP A 517 18.29 -29.40 24.39
C ASP A 517 18.92 -30.61 23.65
N GLU A 518 19.43 -30.40 22.43
CA GLU A 518 20.13 -31.42 21.64
C GLU A 518 21.48 -31.81 22.26
N GLU A 519 22.28 -30.85 22.72
CA GLU A 519 23.57 -31.08 23.40
C GLU A 519 23.37 -31.82 24.74
N ALA A 520 22.35 -31.46 25.52
CA ALA A 520 22.00 -32.16 26.77
C ALA A 520 21.52 -33.59 26.52
N ALA A 521 20.70 -33.81 25.48
CA ALA A 521 20.24 -35.15 25.10
C ALA A 521 21.41 -36.05 24.62
N ALA A 522 22.37 -35.48 23.89
CA ALA A 522 23.58 -36.19 23.46
C ALA A 522 24.45 -36.60 24.65
N ALA A 523 24.58 -35.73 25.66
CA ALA A 523 25.33 -36.04 26.89
C ALA A 523 24.69 -37.17 27.73
N TYR A 524 23.38 -37.39 27.61
CA TYR A 524 22.66 -38.42 28.37
C TYR A 524 22.68 -39.82 27.71
N HIS A 525 23.05 -39.92 26.43
CA HIS A 525 23.10 -41.17 25.67
C HIS A 525 24.54 -41.56 25.32
N GLU A 526 25.29 -42.08 26.30
CA GLU A 526 26.57 -42.76 26.05
C GLU A 526 26.34 -44.05 25.24
N GLY A 527 26.37 -43.96 23.91
CA GLY A 527 26.39 -45.14 23.02
C GLY A 527 25.41 -45.13 21.83
N GLY A 528 24.60 -44.09 21.63
CA GLY A 528 23.74 -43.95 20.45
C GLY A 528 24.35 -42.97 19.44
N GLY A 529 24.48 -43.36 18.16
CA GLY A 529 25.09 -42.54 17.12
C GLY A 529 24.52 -41.11 17.05
N VAL A 530 25.41 -40.14 16.74
CA VAL A 530 25.11 -38.70 16.67
C VAL A 530 23.84 -38.49 15.83
N LYS A 531 22.75 -38.07 16.46
CA LYS A 531 21.60 -37.55 15.71
C LYS A 531 22.06 -36.23 15.09
N SER A 532 21.94 -36.12 13.76
CA SER A 532 22.10 -34.85 13.06
C SER A 532 21.21 -33.79 13.73
N SER A 533 21.77 -32.62 14.03
CA SER A 533 21.01 -31.49 14.57
C SER A 533 19.84 -31.16 13.64
N SER A 534 18.74 -30.68 14.22
CA SER A 534 17.63 -30.11 13.46
C SER A 534 17.97 -28.72 12.88
N LEU A 535 19.06 -28.11 13.34
CA LEU A 535 19.62 -26.86 12.83
C LEU A 535 20.72 -27.13 11.80
N SER A 536 20.85 -26.26 10.81
CA SER A 536 22.00 -26.27 9.91
C SER A 536 23.27 -25.79 10.61
N ASP A 537 24.45 -26.10 10.07
CA ASP A 537 25.73 -25.63 10.61
C ASP A 537 25.78 -24.09 10.73
N GLU A 538 25.23 -23.37 9.76
CA GLU A 538 25.13 -21.90 9.80
C GLU A 538 24.19 -21.42 10.93
N GLN A 539 23.09 -22.12 11.18
CA GLN A 539 22.17 -21.82 12.28
C GLN A 539 22.79 -22.11 13.65
N ILE A 540 23.57 -23.18 13.77
CA ILE A 540 24.30 -23.52 14.99
C ILE A 540 25.32 -22.44 15.32
N GLU A 541 26.10 -21.99 14.32
CA GLU A 541 27.09 -20.92 14.52
C GLU A 541 26.42 -19.61 14.92
N ALA A 542 25.34 -19.23 14.23
CA ALA A 542 24.55 -18.04 14.57
C ALA A 542 23.97 -18.13 15.99
N ALA A 543 23.45 -19.29 16.40
CA ALA A 543 22.92 -19.50 17.74
C ALA A 543 24.02 -19.35 18.81
N ARG A 544 25.20 -19.91 18.58
CA ARG A 544 26.35 -19.80 19.50
C ARG A 544 26.85 -18.35 19.61
N GLU A 545 26.97 -17.64 18.49
CA GLU A 545 27.36 -16.23 18.51
C GLU A 545 26.31 -15.37 19.23
N TYR A 546 25.01 -15.62 18.99
CA TYR A 546 23.93 -14.96 19.71
C TYR A 546 23.98 -15.23 21.22
N ALA A 547 24.15 -16.49 21.63
CA ALA A 547 24.26 -16.87 23.05
C ALA A 547 25.40 -16.13 23.77
N LYS A 548 26.50 -15.84 23.04
CA LYS A 548 27.64 -15.09 23.57
C LYS A 548 27.40 -13.58 23.62
N THR A 549 26.71 -13.01 22.65
CA THR A 549 26.68 -11.55 22.42
C THR A 549 25.34 -10.88 22.76
N GLY A 550 24.25 -11.64 22.78
CA GLY A 550 22.88 -11.13 22.88
C GLY A 550 22.43 -10.29 21.68
N LYS A 551 23.16 -10.32 20.56
CA LYS A 551 22.89 -9.51 19.36
C LYS A 551 22.73 -10.40 18.13
N VAL A 552 21.96 -9.93 17.14
CA VAL A 552 21.83 -10.62 15.85
C VAL A 552 23.24 -10.76 15.21
N PRO A 553 23.73 -11.97 14.94
CA PRO A 553 25.03 -12.19 14.32
C PRO A 553 25.01 -11.91 12.81
N ARG A 554 26.17 -11.91 12.16
CA ARG A 554 26.25 -11.92 10.69
C ARG A 554 25.90 -13.33 10.19
N MET A 555 24.87 -13.46 9.36
CA MET A 555 24.38 -14.74 8.86
C MET A 555 23.66 -14.56 7.51
N ARG A 556 23.49 -15.66 6.77
CA ARG A 556 22.61 -15.66 5.60
C ARG A 556 21.16 -15.69 6.05
N THR A 557 20.32 -14.95 5.36
CA THR A 557 18.86 -15.07 5.44
C THR A 557 18.31 -15.56 4.11
N GLU A 558 17.09 -16.10 4.12
CA GLU A 558 16.38 -16.62 2.95
C GLU A 558 14.92 -16.10 2.96
N ASP A 559 13.98 -16.88 2.43
CA ASP A 559 12.51 -16.65 2.43
C ASP A 559 12.01 -15.42 1.66
N ARG A 560 12.83 -14.87 0.75
CA ARG A 560 12.41 -13.83 -0.21
C ARG A 560 11.63 -14.46 -1.36
N GLU A 561 11.06 -13.60 -2.21
CA GLU A 561 10.56 -14.06 -3.51
C GLU A 561 11.70 -14.70 -4.31
N ASP A 562 11.49 -15.94 -4.74
CA ASP A 562 12.43 -16.69 -5.56
C ASP A 562 12.87 -15.81 -6.73
N TRP A 563 14.17 -15.58 -6.85
CA TRP A 563 14.69 -14.69 -7.88
C TRP A 563 14.34 -15.22 -9.25
N ASP A 564 14.22 -16.54 -9.47
CA ASP A 564 13.79 -17.16 -10.74
C ASP A 564 12.37 -16.75 -11.17
N ILE A 565 11.54 -16.31 -10.23
CA ILE A 565 10.18 -15.81 -10.49
C ILE A 565 10.13 -14.28 -10.43
N ALA A 566 10.77 -13.69 -9.43
CA ALA A 566 10.65 -12.27 -9.07
C ALA A 566 11.94 -11.70 -8.45
N GLY A 567 13.04 -11.76 -9.20
CA GLY A 567 14.31 -11.15 -8.83
C GLY A 567 14.37 -9.63 -9.03
N TYR A 568 15.57 -9.09 -9.09
CA TYR A 568 15.83 -7.67 -9.33
C TYR A 568 15.70 -7.29 -10.81
N LEU A 569 16.01 -8.19 -11.73
CA LEU A 569 16.00 -7.95 -13.18
C LEU A 569 14.61 -8.10 -13.79
N ARG A 570 13.70 -7.18 -13.42
CA ARG A 570 12.30 -7.20 -13.81
C ARG A 570 11.61 -5.83 -13.80
N TYR A 571 10.40 -5.78 -14.33
CA TYR A 571 9.50 -4.63 -14.31
C TYR A 571 8.34 -4.86 -13.34
N ARG A 572 7.89 -3.77 -12.71
CA ARG A 572 6.69 -3.80 -11.86
C ARG A 572 5.46 -3.96 -12.74
N LYS A 573 4.54 -4.81 -12.32
CA LYS A 573 3.24 -4.95 -12.98
C LYS A 573 2.32 -3.80 -12.60
N VAL A 574 1.68 -3.21 -13.61
CA VAL A 574 0.72 -2.12 -13.41
C VAL A 574 -0.59 -2.42 -14.14
N TYR A 575 -1.65 -2.57 -13.36
CA TYR A 575 -3.01 -2.84 -13.84
C TYR A 575 -3.82 -1.55 -13.95
N ALA A 576 -4.68 -1.43 -14.97
CA ALA A 576 -5.51 -0.25 -15.18
C ALA A 576 -6.99 -0.59 -15.38
N GLY A 577 -7.72 -0.63 -14.26
CA GLY A 577 -9.18 -0.78 -14.23
C GLY A 577 -9.72 -2.19 -14.46
N ALA A 578 -8.86 -3.20 -14.56
CA ALA A 578 -9.20 -4.63 -14.54
C ALA A 578 -7.95 -5.49 -14.31
N ASP A 579 -8.10 -6.63 -13.65
CA ASP A 579 -7.01 -7.60 -13.42
C ASP A 579 -6.43 -8.18 -14.72
N SER A 580 -7.20 -8.13 -15.81
CA SER A 580 -6.78 -8.59 -17.14
C SER A 580 -6.02 -7.52 -17.94
N TYR A 581 -6.03 -6.25 -17.51
CA TYR A 581 -5.52 -5.14 -18.29
C TYR A 581 -4.22 -4.57 -17.70
N LEU A 582 -3.10 -5.04 -18.24
CA LEU A 582 -1.75 -4.65 -17.85
C LEU A 582 -1.22 -3.51 -18.76
N ILE A 583 -1.08 -2.29 -18.23
CA ILE A 583 -0.51 -1.13 -18.98
C ILE A 583 1.01 -1.19 -19.07
N SER A 584 1.66 -1.90 -18.15
CA SER A 584 3.09 -2.19 -18.24
C SER A 584 3.40 -3.31 -19.26
N GLY A 585 2.38 -3.83 -19.96
CA GLY A 585 2.48 -4.98 -20.85
C GLY A 585 3.31 -4.76 -22.12
N ALA A 586 3.26 -3.58 -22.74
CA ALA A 586 3.90 -3.33 -24.04
C ALA A 586 4.95 -2.21 -23.95
N PRO A 587 6.12 -2.34 -24.61
CA PRO A 587 7.05 -1.21 -24.78
C PRO A 587 6.56 -0.29 -25.93
N GLY A 588 6.35 0.99 -25.65
CA GLY A 588 6.38 2.06 -26.67
C GLY A 588 5.18 2.26 -27.60
N GLU A 589 4.02 1.63 -27.40
CA GLU A 589 2.85 1.83 -28.30
C GLU A 589 1.92 3.01 -27.92
N HIS A 590 2.11 3.66 -26.77
CA HIS A 590 1.21 4.71 -26.29
C HIS A 590 1.84 6.11 -26.31
N ARG A 591 2.29 6.57 -27.48
CA ARG A 591 2.47 8.01 -27.69
C ARG A 591 1.11 8.63 -28.01
N THR A 592 0.45 9.19 -27.00
CA THR A 592 -0.88 9.80 -27.15
C THR A 592 -0.77 11.13 -27.89
N ARG A 593 -1.30 11.21 -29.12
CA ARG A 593 -1.68 12.50 -29.74
C ARG A 593 -3.01 12.93 -29.12
N SER A 594 -2.97 13.98 -28.30
CA SER A 594 -4.08 14.84 -27.89
C SER A 594 -5.50 14.25 -28.02
N ALA A 595 -5.95 13.57 -26.97
CA ALA A 595 -7.36 13.56 -26.58
C ALA A 595 -7.45 13.41 -25.05
N MET A 596 -7.64 14.55 -24.36
CA MET A 596 -7.90 14.71 -22.92
C MET A 596 -6.83 14.17 -21.93
N ARG A 597 -5.90 15.09 -21.61
CA ARG A 597 -5.25 15.29 -20.30
C ARG A 597 -4.78 14.04 -19.53
N GLU A 598 -3.76 13.34 -20.03
CA GLU A 598 -2.78 12.71 -19.14
C GLU A 598 -1.88 13.81 -18.55
N ARG A 599 -2.12 14.22 -17.29
CA ARG A 599 -1.17 15.03 -16.53
C ARG A 599 -0.45 14.15 -15.51
N ALA A 600 0.33 13.17 -15.99
CA ALA A 600 1.43 12.65 -15.19
C ALA A 600 2.51 13.75 -15.17
N VAL A 601 2.70 14.39 -14.01
CA VAL A 601 3.81 15.32 -13.80
C VAL A 601 4.87 14.52 -13.06
N ALA A 602 6.01 14.30 -13.71
CA ALA A 602 7.22 13.75 -13.09
C ALA A 602 7.70 14.63 -11.93
#